data_AF-A0A498HDG7-F1
#
_entry.id   AF-A0A498HDG7-F1
#
_cell.length_a   1.000
_cell.length_b   1.000
_cell.length_c   1.000
_cell.angle_alpha   90.00
_cell.angle_beta   90.00
_cell.angle_gamma   90.00
#
_symmetry.space_group_name_H-M   'P 1'
#
loop_
_entity.id
_entity.type
_entity.pdbx_description
1 polymer ?
#
loop_
_entity_poly.entity_id
_entity_poly.type
_entity_poly.pdbx_seq_one_letter_code
_entity_poly.pdbx_strand_id
1 'polypeptide(L)'
;MAGESESNLKKAFEEAKKNAPSIIFIDEIDSITPNREKTHGEVEMRIVSQLLTFMDGLKSRAHVIVMGATNHPNNIDPALRRFGRFDREIDIGA
;
A
#
# COMPACT_ATOMS: atom_id res chain seq x y z
N MET A 1 -13.28 -15.10 -6.21
CA MET A 1 -12.65 -14.29 -5.15
C MET A 1 -11.43 -13.49 -5.65
N ALA A 2 -10.98 -13.61 -6.90
CA ALA A 2 -10.09 -12.62 -7.52
C ALA A 2 -10.92 -11.37 -7.89
N GLY A 3 -10.50 -10.17 -7.49
CA GLY A 3 -11.17 -8.89 -7.82
C GLY A 3 -11.77 -8.13 -6.64
N GLU A 4 -12.15 -8.80 -5.56
CA GLU A 4 -12.78 -8.14 -4.41
C GLU A 4 -11.77 -7.31 -3.61
N SER A 5 -10.57 -7.85 -3.38
CA SER A 5 -9.46 -7.16 -2.73
C SER A 5 -9.06 -5.89 -3.49
N GLU A 6 -8.94 -5.96 -4.82
CA GLU A 6 -8.60 -4.80 -5.66
C GLU A 6 -9.71 -3.73 -5.62
N SER A 7 -10.97 -4.15 -5.64
CA SER A 7 -12.13 -3.25 -5.55
C SER A 7 -12.17 -2.51 -4.21
N ASN A 8 -11.90 -3.21 -3.11
CA ASN A 8 -11.87 -2.63 -1.77
C ASN A 8 -10.72 -1.63 -1.61
N LEU A 9 -9.52 -1.98 -2.09
CA LEU A 9 -8.39 -1.05 -2.15
C LEU A 9 -8.72 0.21 -2.94
N LYS A 10 -9.35 0.07 -4.11
CA LYS A 10 -9.76 1.21 -4.92
C LYS A 10 -10.72 2.13 -4.16
N LYS A 11 -11.76 1.56 -3.54
CA LYS A 11 -12.76 2.32 -2.77
C LYS A 11 -12.11 3.08 -1.62
N ALA A 12 -11.20 2.47 -0.86
CA ALA A 12 -10.49 3.13 0.23
C ALA A 12 -9.72 4.38 -0.23
N PHE A 13 -8.98 4.28 -1.35
CA PHE A 13 -8.26 5.43 -1.90
C PHE A 13 -9.18 6.51 -2.48
N GLU A 14 -10.29 6.14 -3.11
CA GLU A 14 -11.29 7.09 -3.61
C GLU A 14 -11.99 7.83 -2.48
N GLU A 15 -12.37 7.13 -1.42
CA GLU A 15 -13.02 7.69 -0.23
C GLU A 15 -12.08 8.63 0.53
N ALA A 16 -10.83 8.24 0.72
CA ALA A 16 -9.80 9.10 1.32
C ALA A 16 -9.61 10.39 0.52
N LYS A 17 -9.47 10.29 -0.81
CA LYS A 17 -9.36 11.47 -1.69
C LYS A 17 -10.58 12.39 -1.61
N LYS A 18 -11.78 11.82 -1.53
CA LYS A 18 -13.03 12.59 -1.43
C LYS A 18 -13.19 13.31 -0.09
N ASN A 19 -12.70 12.69 0.99
CA ASN A 19 -12.84 13.19 2.35
C ASN A 19 -11.55 13.84 2.90
N ALA A 20 -10.66 14.29 2.01
CA ALA A 20 -9.43 14.96 2.41
C ALA A 20 -9.72 16.19 3.30
N PRO A 21 -8.95 16.44 4.39
CA PRO A 21 -7.74 15.71 4.79
C PRO A 21 -8.04 14.36 5.46
N SER A 22 -7.31 13.30 5.08
CA SER A 22 -7.58 11.95 5.58
C SER A 22 -6.32 11.10 5.73
N ILE A 23 -6.43 10.00 6.47
CA ILE A 23 -5.38 8.99 6.62
C ILE A 23 -5.93 7.64 6.17
N ILE A 24 -5.16 6.93 5.35
CA ILE A 24 -5.37 5.51 5.06
C ILE A 24 -4.39 4.73 5.92
N PHE A 25 -4.89 3.80 6.73
CA PHE A 25 -4.05 2.90 7.52
C PHE A 25 -4.21 1.47 7.00
N ILE A 26 -3.10 0.84 6.66
CA ILE A 26 -3.03 -0.54 6.18
C ILE A 26 -2.26 -1.37 7.21
N ASP A 27 -2.99 -2.12 8.03
CA ASP A 27 -2.37 -3.06 8.95
C ASP A 27 -1.93 -4.34 8.21
N GLU A 28 -0.92 -5.02 8.74
CA GLU A 28 -0.33 -6.23 8.16
C GLU A 28 -0.06 -6.11 6.64
N ILE A 29 0.55 -4.99 6.22
CA ILE A 29 0.69 -4.68 4.79
C ILE A 29 1.47 -5.74 4.01
N ASP A 30 2.37 -6.48 4.67
CA ASP A 30 3.12 -7.58 4.09
C ASP A 30 2.23 -8.75 3.58
N SER A 31 1.00 -8.87 4.09
CA SER A 31 0.02 -9.85 3.61
C SER A 31 -0.45 -9.60 2.17
N ILE A 32 -0.43 -8.34 1.72
CA ILE A 32 -0.91 -7.93 0.39
C ILE A 32 0.21 -7.37 -0.50
N THR A 33 1.42 -7.21 0.03
CA THR A 33 2.58 -6.68 -0.70
C THR A 33 3.82 -7.59 -0.63
N PRO A 34 3.70 -8.90 -0.89
CA PRO A 34 4.84 -9.79 -0.74
C PRO A 34 5.92 -9.48 -1.78
N ASN A 35 7.17 -9.78 -1.44
CA ASN A 35 8.29 -9.61 -2.36
C ASN A 35 8.07 -10.46 -3.62
N ARG A 36 8.16 -9.79 -4.77
CA ARG A 36 7.96 -10.36 -6.11
C ARG A 36 8.86 -11.57 -6.41
N GLU A 37 10.07 -11.61 -5.86
CA GLU A 37 11.01 -12.71 -6.08
C GLU A 37 10.63 -13.98 -5.30
N LYS A 38 9.84 -13.84 -4.22
CA LYS A 38 9.44 -14.93 -3.34
C LYS A 38 8.04 -15.47 -3.63
N THR A 39 7.34 -14.86 -4.59
CA THR A 39 5.90 -15.07 -4.78
C THR A 39 5.61 -15.48 -6.22
N HIS A 40 4.97 -16.64 -6.40
CA HIS A 40 4.53 -17.14 -7.72
C HIS A 40 3.05 -16.85 -8.02
N GLY A 41 2.33 -16.20 -7.11
CA GLY A 41 0.91 -15.89 -7.26
C GLY A 41 0.66 -14.66 -8.13
N GLU A 42 0.05 -14.85 -9.31
CA GLU A 42 -0.33 -13.75 -10.21
C GLU A 42 -1.33 -12.76 -9.58
N VAL A 43 -2.19 -13.23 -8.68
CA VAL A 43 -3.20 -12.41 -8.00
C VAL A 43 -2.55 -11.45 -7.01
N GLU A 44 -1.62 -11.94 -6.19
CA GLU A 44 -0.88 -11.12 -5.20
C GLU A 44 -0.07 -10.03 -5.91
N MET A 45 0.61 -10.39 -7.00
CA MET A 45 1.35 -9.46 -7.85
C MET A 45 0.48 -8.33 -8.44
N ARG A 46 -0.78 -8.65 -8.77
CA ARG A 46 -1.76 -7.68 -9.26
C ARG A 46 -2.15 -6.69 -8.16
N ILE A 47 -2.35 -7.16 -6.93
CA ILE A 47 -2.64 -6.31 -5.78
C ILE A 47 -1.47 -5.34 -5.52
N VAL A 48 -0.23 -5.84 -5.53
CA VAL A 48 0.97 -5.00 -5.36
C VAL A 48 1.03 -3.91 -6.43
N SER A 49 0.82 -4.28 -7.69
CA SER A 49 0.85 -3.34 -8.82
C SER A 49 -0.26 -2.29 -8.75
N GLN A 50 -1.43 -2.68 -8.24
CA GLN A 50 -2.55 -1.77 -8.02
C GLN A 50 -2.27 -0.78 -6.89
N LEU A 51 -1.68 -1.22 -5.77
CA LEU A 51 -1.27 -0.35 -4.68
C LEU A 51 -0.21 0.66 -5.14
N LEU A 52 0.80 0.22 -5.89
CA LEU A 52 1.81 1.10 -6.49
C LEU A 52 1.16 2.21 -7.34
N THR A 53 0.21 1.83 -8.19
CA THR A 53 -0.55 2.77 -9.04
C THR A 53 -1.32 3.79 -8.21
N PHE A 54 -1.92 3.37 -7.08
CA PHE A 54 -2.64 4.30 -6.21
C PHE A 54 -1.73 5.27 -5.49
N MET A 55 -0.59 4.79 -4.97
CA MET A 55 0.42 5.63 -4.32
C MET A 55 0.98 6.67 -5.29
N ASP A 56 1.36 6.26 -6.51
CA ASP A 56 1.86 7.17 -7.55
C ASP A 56 0.79 8.18 -8.01
N GLY A 57 -0.49 7.80 -7.91
CA GLY A 57 -1.65 8.64 -8.23
C GLY A 57 -2.06 9.62 -7.12
N LEU A 58 -1.39 9.61 -5.96
CA LEU A 58 -1.61 10.61 -4.91
C LEU A 58 -0.86 11.90 -5.28
N LYS A 59 -1.61 12.90 -5.76
CA LYS A 59 -1.05 14.23 -5.99
C LYS A 59 -0.67 14.86 -4.65
N SER A 60 0.41 15.63 -4.60
CA SER A 60 0.88 16.32 -3.38
C SER A 60 -0.17 17.22 -2.70
N ARG A 61 -1.19 17.67 -3.44
CA ARG A 61 -2.31 18.48 -2.93
C ARG A 61 -3.51 17.66 -2.42
N ALA A 62 -3.44 16.33 -2.46
CA ALA A 62 -4.55 15.48 -2.06
C ALA A 62 -4.79 15.47 -0.53
N HIS A 63 -3.83 15.92 0.28
CA HIS A 63 -3.90 15.87 1.75
C HIS A 63 -4.31 14.49 2.31
N VAL A 64 -3.87 13.43 1.64
CA VAL A 64 -4.04 12.03 2.07
C VAL A 64 -2.68 11.50 2.48
N ILE A 65 -2.58 10.99 3.70
CA ILE A 65 -1.40 10.27 4.19
C ILE A 65 -1.72 8.78 4.20
N VAL A 66 -0.78 7.95 3.74
CA VAL A 66 -0.91 6.50 3.80
C VAL A 66 0.10 5.97 4.81
N MET A 67 -0.38 5.22 5.79
CA MET A 67 0.41 4.56 6.81
C MET A 67 0.25 3.05 6.65
N GLY A 68 1.34 2.31 6.79
CA GLY A 68 1.34 0.85 6.79
C GLY A 68 2.02 0.31 8.04
N ALA A 69 1.56 -0.82 8.56
CA ALA A 69 2.20 -1.54 9.66
C ALA A 69 2.58 -2.96 9.24
N THR A 70 3.73 -3.44 9.71
CA THR A 70 4.22 -4.80 9.45
C THR A 70 5.23 -5.22 10.52
N ASN A 71 5.26 -6.52 10.83
CA ASN A 71 6.33 -7.14 11.61
C ASN A 71 7.46 -7.70 10.72
N HIS A 72 7.27 -7.66 9.40
CA HIS A 72 8.15 -8.25 8.41
C HIS A 72 8.52 -7.25 7.30
N PRO A 73 9.21 -6.12 7.62
CA PRO A 73 9.53 -5.08 6.64
C PRO A 73 10.37 -5.56 5.45
N ASN A 74 11.11 -6.66 5.62
CA ASN A 74 11.91 -7.29 4.57
C ASN A 74 11.10 -8.15 3.60
N ASN A 75 9.83 -8.43 3.91
CA ASN A 75 8.92 -9.16 3.04
C ASN A 75 8.13 -8.25 2.10
N ILE A 76 8.18 -6.93 2.30
CA ILE A 76 7.49 -5.95 1.45
C ILE A 76 8.23 -5.78 0.11
N ASP A 77 7.46 -5.65 -0.99
CA ASP A 77 8.01 -5.27 -2.30
C ASP A 77 8.86 -3.98 -2.20
N PRO A 78 10.16 -4.02 -2.55
CA PRO A 78 11.05 -2.87 -2.48
C PRO A 78 10.57 -1.65 -3.27
N ALA A 79 9.74 -1.83 -4.30
CA ALA A 79 9.16 -0.73 -5.05
C ALA A 79 8.27 0.15 -4.17
N LEU A 80 7.57 -0.40 -3.19
CA LEU A 80 6.69 0.35 -2.29
C LEU A 80 7.45 1.25 -1.31
N ARG A 81 8.73 0.96 -1.07
CA ARG A 81 9.63 1.73 -0.17
C ARG A 81 10.43 2.82 -0.89
N ARG A 82 10.16 3.04 -2.19
CA ARG A 82 10.82 4.10 -2.98
C ARG A 82 10.24 5.47 -2.65
N PHE A 83 11.02 6.52 -2.97
CA PHE A 83 10.63 7.93 -2.79
C PHE A 83 9.23 8.23 -3.32
N GLY A 84 8.42 8.95 -2.53
CA GLY A 84 7.03 9.29 -2.87
C GLY A 84 6.00 8.20 -2.56
N ARG A 85 6.42 7.09 -1.95
CA ARG A 85 5.53 5.99 -1.48
C ARG A 85 5.68 5.83 0.03
N PHE A 86 6.04 4.64 0.54
CA PHE A 86 6.44 4.46 1.94
C PHE A 86 7.93 4.80 2.11
N ASP A 87 8.26 6.08 1.94
CA ASP A 87 9.64 6.57 1.99
C ASP A 87 10.08 7.07 3.38
N ARG A 88 9.25 6.82 4.39
CA ARG A 88 9.53 7.06 5.81
C ARG A 88 9.16 5.80 6.58
N GLU A 89 10.05 5.41 7.49
CA GLU A 89 9.90 4.25 8.35
C GLU A 89 9.99 4.72 9.80
N ILE A 90 9.11 4.19 10.63
CA ILE A 90 9.08 4.43 12.07
C ILE A 90 9.20 3.05 12.71
N ASP A 91 10.27 2.84 13.45
CA ASP A 91 10.44 1.61 14.22
C ASP A 91 9.51 1.65 15.45
N ILE A 92 8.70 0.62 15.62
CA ILE A 92 7.74 0.49 16.71
C ILE A 92 8.20 -0.66 17.59
N GLY A 93 9.01 -0.32 18.58
CA GLY A 93 9.65 -1.26 19.48
C GLY A 93 10.58 -0.55 20.46
N ALA A 94 11.22 -1.31 21.33
CA ALA A 94 12.29 -0.89 22.23
C ALA A 94 13.53 -1.75 21.98
#